data_AF-X1HN96-F1
#
_entry.id   AF-X1HN96-F1
#
_cell.length_a   1.000
_cell.length_b   1.000
_cell.length_c   1.000
_cell.angle_alpha   90.00
_cell.angle_beta   90.00
_cell.angle_gamma   90.00
#
_symmetry.space_group_name_H-M   'P 1'
#
loop_
_entity.id
_entity.type
_entity.pdbx_description
1 polymer ?
#
loop_
_entity_poly.entity_id
_entity_poly.type
_entity_poly.pdbx_seq_one_letter_code
_entity_poly.pdbx_strand_id
1 'polypeptide(L)' 'MEEYDLILDATAGNRMIWKNKHPPNIVFMDKRVDFNLLPDVNAVWEHSPFRDDVFDCVIFDPPHLVNP' A
#
# COMPACT_ATOMS: atom_id res chain seq x y z
N MET A 1 9.76 14.24 -0.99
CA MET A 1 8.59 13.60 -0.37
C MET A 1 8.64 13.97 1.11
N GLU A 2 8.38 15.24 1.41
CA GLU A 2 8.35 15.82 2.78
C GLU A 2 6.96 16.44 3.04
N GLU A 3 5.91 15.94 2.38
CA GLU A 3 4.59 16.61 2.34
C GLU A 3 3.47 15.82 3.05
N TYR A 4 3.70 14.55 3.41
CA TYR A 4 2.68 13.69 4.01
C TYR A 4 3.20 13.01 5.28
N ASP A 5 2.44 13.11 6.37
CA ASP A 5 2.80 12.56 7.68
C ASP A 5 2.47 11.07 7.77
N LEU A 6 1.42 10.60 7.10
CA LEU A 6 1.07 9.18 7.03
C LEU A 6 0.54 8.79 5.64
N ILE A 7 1.16 7.76 5.04
CA ILE A 7 0.83 7.27 3.70
C ILE A 7 0.29 5.84 3.77
N LEU A 8 -0.74 5.53 3.00
CA LEU A 8 -1.16 4.17 2.68
C LEU A 8 -0.69 3.81 1.27
N ASP A 9 0.09 2.74 1.14
CA ASP A 9 0.24 2.04 -0.15
C ASP A 9 -0.76 0.88 -0.18
N ALA A 10 -1.85 1.04 -0.92
CA ALA A 10 -2.97 0.11 -0.93
C ALA A 10 -2.78 -1.08 -1.88
N THR A 11 -1.67 -1.11 -2.63
CA THR A 11 -1.30 -2.16 -3.59
C THR A 11 0.20 -2.46 -3.48
N ALA A 12 0.67 -2.67 -2.25
CA ALA A 12 2.08 -2.54 -1.91
C ALA A 12 3.01 -3.54 -2.63
N GLY A 13 2.52 -4.74 -2.96
CA GLY A 13 3.37 -5.80 -3.51
C GLY A 13 4.66 -6.03 -2.68
N ASN A 14 5.80 -6.22 -3.37
CA ASN A 14 7.13 -6.24 -2.75
C ASN A 14 7.67 -4.82 -2.40
N ARG A 15 6.80 -3.84 -2.16
CA ARG A 15 7.12 -2.44 -1.84
C ARG A 15 8.00 -1.79 -2.92
N MET A 16 7.79 -2.10 -4.20
CA MET A 16 8.73 -1.77 -5.30
C MET A 16 8.81 -0.27 -5.62
N ILE A 17 7.72 0.47 -5.40
CA ILE A 17 7.66 1.93 -5.57
C ILE A 17 8.62 2.65 -4.61
N TRP A 18 8.92 2.03 -3.46
CA TRP A 18 9.65 2.66 -2.36
C TRP A 18 11.14 2.33 -2.40
N LYS A 19 11.99 3.36 -2.25
CA LYS A 19 13.44 3.16 -2.07
C LYS A 19 13.77 2.57 -0.71
N ASN A 20 13.24 3.18 0.35
CA ASN A 20 13.28 2.61 1.69
C ASN A 20 12.13 1.59 1.83
N LYS A 21 12.45 0.34 2.20
CA LYS A 21 11.45 -0.74 2.35
C LYS A 21 10.77 -0.74 3.73
N HIS A 22 11.32 0.00 4.69
CA HIS A 22 10.80 0.16 6.06
C HIS A 22 10.77 1.64 6.49
N PRO A 23 10.08 2.51 5.75
CA PRO A 23 9.85 3.89 6.18
C PRO A 23 8.92 3.89 7.40
N PRO A 24 9.11 4.82 8.35
CA PRO A 24 8.33 4.83 9.59
C PRO A 24 6.89 5.32 9.41
N ASN A 25 6.58 5.95 8.29
CA ASN A 25 5.33 6.68 8.04
C ASN A 25 4.49 6.11 6.89
N ILE A 26 4.70 4.84 6.53
CA ILE A 26 3.95 4.19 5.46
C ILE A 26 3.39 2.87 5.96
N VAL A 27 2.10 2.67 5.69
CA VAL A 27 1.42 1.40 5.90
C VAL A 27 1.31 0.70 4.55
N PHE A 28 1.80 -0.54 4.49
CA PHE A 28 1.73 -1.37 3.30
C PHE A 28 0.53 -2.31 3.38
N MET A 29 -0.40 -2.18 2.44
CA MET A 29 -1.56 -3.05 2.31
C MET A 29 -1.55 -3.77 0.94
N ASP A 30 -1.82 -5.06 0.94
CA ASP A 30 -2.08 -5.83 -0.29
C ASP A 30 -2.95 -7.05 0.08
N LYS A 31 -3.79 -7.49 -0.86
CA LYS A 31 -4.60 -8.71 -0.71
C LYS A 31 -3.76 -9.98 -0.84
N ARG A 32 -2.57 -9.86 -1.44
CA ARG A 32 -1.63 -10.93 -1.70
C ARG A 32 -0.56 -10.99 -0.61
N VAL A 33 -0.11 -12.21 -0.32
CA VAL A 33 0.95 -12.48 0.67
C VAL A 33 2.03 -13.41 0.13
N ASP A 34 2.04 -13.66 -1.19
CA ASP A 34 3.04 -14.43 -1.92
C ASP A 34 4.27 -13.58 -2.28
N PHE A 35 4.71 -12.73 -1.34
CA PHE A 35 5.82 -11.79 -1.49
C PHE A 35 6.98 -12.11 -0.54
N ASN A 36 8.18 -11.66 -0.90
CA ASN A 36 9.34 -11.73 0.00
C ASN A 36 9.20 -10.73 1.17
N LEU A 37 8.54 -9.60 0.91
CA LEU A 37 8.17 -8.61 1.92
C LEU A 37 6.65 -8.63 2.07
N LEU A 38 6.18 -9.08 3.23
CA LEU A 38 4.76 -9.12 3.53
C LEU A 38 4.20 -7.69 3.67
N PRO A 39 2.91 -7.47 3.33
CA PRO A 39 2.23 -6.24 3.70
C PRO A 39 2.07 -6.18 5.22
N ASP A 40 1.95 -4.97 5.76
CA ASP A 40 1.61 -4.78 7.17
C ASP A 40 0.14 -5.14 7.41
N VAL A 41 -0.72 -4.97 6.38
CA VAL A 41 -2.13 -5.30 6.40
C VAL A 41 -2.50 -6.17 5.19
N ASN A 42 -3.02 -7.37 5.43
CA ASN A 42 -3.62 -8.19 4.39
C ASN A 42 -5.09 -7.85 4.24
N ALA A 43 -5.43 -7.06 3.22
CA ALA A 43 -6.79 -6.68 2.91
C ALA A 43 -6.94 -6.32 1.43
N VAL A 44 -8.17 -6.38 0.94
CA VAL A 44 -8.54 -5.92 -0.41
C VAL A 44 -8.97 -4.46 -0.34
N TRP A 45 -8.58 -3.64 -1.31
CA TRP A 45 -8.78 -2.19 -1.27
C TRP A 45 -10.27 -1.80 -1.29
N GLU A 46 -11.14 -2.64 -1.88
CA GLU A 46 -12.60 -2.49 -1.86
C GLU A 46 -13.20 -2.65 -0.44
N HIS A 47 -12.48 -3.29 0.48
CA HIS A 47 -12.88 -3.50 1.87
C HIS A 47 -11.74 -3.13 2.83
N SER A 48 -11.27 -1.89 2.70
CA SER A 48 -10.26 -1.30 3.59
C SER A 48 -10.69 -1.43 5.06
N PRO A 49 -9.79 -1.88 5.97
CA PRO A 49 -10.08 -1.99 7.40
C PRO A 49 -9.84 -0.67 8.15
N PHE A 50 -9.41 0.37 7.45
CA PHE A 50 -9.08 1.66 8.05
C PHE A 50 -10.31 2.53 8.21
N ARG A 51 -10.28 3.40 9.22
CA ARG A 51 -11.27 4.47 9.38
C ARG A 51 -11.04 5.55 8.33
N ASP A 52 -12.09 6.32 8.05
CA ASP A 52 -12.00 7.52 7.23
C ASP A 52 -11.02 8.54 7.85
N ASP A 53 -10.41 9.38 6.99
CA ASP A 53 -9.50 10.48 7.35
C ASP A 53 -8.29 10.06 8.22
N VAL A 54 -7.73 8.87 7.97
CA VAL A 54 -6.51 8.38 8.65
C VAL A 54 -5.22 8.72 7.91
N PHE A 55 -5.23 8.72 6.57
CA PHE A 55 -4.04 8.87 5.75
C PHE A 55 -4.07 10.19 4.97
N ASP A 56 -2.94 10.89 4.95
CA ASP A 56 -2.79 12.14 4.18
C ASP A 56 -2.64 11.85 2.68
N CYS A 57 -2.17 10.66 2.34
CA CYS A 57 -1.96 10.22 0.97
C CYS A 57 -2.23 8.72 0.82
N VAL A 58 -2.89 8.35 -0.29
CA VAL A 58 -3.07 6.96 -0.71
C VAL A 58 -2.37 6.77 -2.05
N ILE A 59 -1.43 5.82 -2.09
CA ILE A 59 -0.81 5.32 -3.32
C ILE A 59 -1.57 4.07 -3.75
N PHE A 60 -1.96 4.05 -5.03
CA PHE A 60 -2.74 2.96 -5.61
C PHE A 60 -2.30 2.73 -7.06
N ASP A 61 -1.59 1.62 -7.29
CA ASP A 61 -1.13 1.14 -8.60
C ASP A 61 -1.78 -0.23 -8.85
N PRO A 62 -3.06 -0.26 -9.28
CA PRO A 62 -3.80 -1.50 -9.46
C PRO A 62 -3.22 -2.34 -10.60
N PRO A 63 -3.52 -3.65 -10.64
CA PRO A 63 -3.10 -4.49 -11.76
C PRO A 63 -3.58 -3.88 -13.08
N HIS A 64 -2.62 -3.66 -13.99
CA HIS A 64 -2.91 -3.28 -15.36
C HIS A 64 -3.68 -4.40 -16.04
N LEU A 65 -4.78 -4.09 -16.74
CA LEU A 65 -5.50 -5.05 -17.56
C LEU A 65 -4.55 -5.71 -18.56
N VAL A 66 -4.30 -7.00 -18.39
CA VAL A 66 -3.56 -7.81 -19.35
C VAL A 66 -4.59 -8.74 -20.00
N ASN A 67 -5.02 -8.36 -21.21
CA ASN A 67 -6.08 -8.94 -22.06
C ASN A 67 -7.53 -8.51 -21.70
N PRO A 68 -8.13 -7.58 -22.47
CA PRO A 68 -9.56 -7.28 -22.41
C PRO A 68 -10.43 -8.35 -23.08
#